data_AF-A0A6I9MME0-F1
#
_entry.id   AF-A0A6I9MME0-F1
#
_cell.length_a   1.000
_cell.length_b   1.000
_cell.length_c   1.000
_cell.angle_alpha   90.00
_cell.angle_beta   90.00
_cell.angle_gamma   90.00
#
_symmetry.space_group_name_H-M   'P 1'
#
loop_
_entity.id
_entity.type
_entity.pdbx_description
1 polymer ?
#
loop_
_entity_poly.entity_id
_entity_poly.type
_entity_poly.pdbx_seq_one_letter_code
_entity_poly.pdbx_strand_id
1 'polypeptide(L)'
;MLVQMWYPITVATISREFKKILAKHLKATSGSLEGLDLKLHDFGYRGVSSQESAALGGAAHLVNFCSTDTVAGLLMAQRYYSCPMAGFSIPAAEHSTIISWGRSREKEAFERVLDQFSSGPVSVVSDSYDIFHACKHIWGDELKERVMERSQDSCLVIRPDSGDPAETLIEVIKILEERFGCSLNSVGFKVLPSYLRIIQGDGIDLVSVEEILTKLSDEGWSAENVFFGCGSSLLQKLNRDTLSCAFKCSYVET
;
A
#
# COMPACT_ATOMS: atom_id res chain seq x y z
N MET A 1 14.52 27.79 8.49
CA MET A 1 15.96 27.55 8.79
C MET A 1 16.41 26.35 7.95
N LEU A 2 17.56 26.39 7.24
CA LEU A 2 17.99 25.32 6.31
C LEU A 2 17.95 23.90 6.91
N VAL A 3 18.19 23.77 8.22
CA VAL A 3 18.17 22.46 8.89
C VAL A 3 16.82 21.74 8.81
N GLN A 4 15.69 22.45 8.65
CA GLN A 4 14.34 21.84 8.54
C GLN A 4 14.19 20.96 7.28
N MET A 5 15.07 21.11 6.30
CA MET A 5 15.14 20.23 5.12
C MET A 5 15.44 18.77 5.49
N TRP A 6 15.88 18.49 6.73
CA TRP A 6 16.04 17.11 7.21
C TRP A 6 14.78 16.27 6.96
N TYR A 7 13.59 16.83 7.17
CA TYR A 7 12.34 16.09 7.08
C TYR A 7 12.06 15.55 5.66
N PRO A 8 11.92 16.38 4.61
CA PRO A 8 11.71 15.87 3.25
C PRO A 8 12.89 15.03 2.74
N ILE A 9 14.14 15.33 3.14
CA ILE A 9 15.31 14.49 2.79
C ILE A 9 15.17 13.08 3.37
N THR A 10 14.82 12.98 4.66
CA THR A 10 14.66 11.71 5.35
C THR A 10 13.47 10.93 4.80
N VAL A 11 12.32 11.56 4.58
CA VAL A 11 11.15 10.88 3.99
C VAL A 11 11.47 10.34 2.60
N ALA A 12 12.08 11.14 1.71
CA ALA A 12 12.45 10.69 0.38
C ALA A 12 13.48 9.54 0.42
N THR A 13 14.40 9.57 1.39
CA THR A 13 15.41 8.52 1.56
C THR A 13 14.80 7.23 2.09
N ILE A 14 13.99 7.28 3.14
CA ILE A 14 13.29 6.10 3.69
C ILE A 14 12.36 5.50 2.65
N SER A 15 11.58 6.33 1.94
CA SER A 15 10.76 5.89 0.81
C SER A 15 11.59 5.20 -0.27
N ARG A 16 12.82 5.66 -0.54
CA ARG A 16 13.72 4.99 -1.48
C ARG A 16 14.22 3.64 -0.97
N GLU A 17 14.47 3.51 0.33
CA GLU A 17 14.86 2.22 0.93
C GLU A 17 13.73 1.19 0.82
N PHE A 18 12.46 1.59 1.03
CA PHE A 18 11.32 0.72 0.70
C PHE A 18 11.34 0.31 -0.78
N LYS A 19 11.58 1.26 -1.69
CA LYS A 19 11.62 0.96 -3.14
C LYS A 19 12.69 -0.05 -3.49
N LYS A 20 13.85 -0.02 -2.84
CA LYS A 20 14.92 -1.03 -3.04
C LYS A 20 14.49 -2.42 -2.59
N ILE A 21 13.87 -2.53 -1.41
CA ILE A 21 13.35 -3.79 -0.88
C ILE A 21 12.29 -4.36 -1.85
N LEU A 22 11.31 -3.54 -2.21
CA LEU A 22 10.25 -3.93 -3.15
C LEU A 22 10.82 -4.34 -4.51
N ALA A 23 11.79 -3.58 -5.05
CA ALA A 23 12.43 -3.90 -6.32
C ALA A 23 13.18 -5.24 -6.27
N LYS A 24 13.91 -5.51 -5.19
CA LYS A 24 14.64 -6.77 -4.98
C LYS A 24 13.68 -7.96 -5.06
N HIS A 25 12.63 -7.96 -4.25
CA HIS A 25 11.67 -9.07 -4.17
C HIS A 25 10.80 -9.18 -5.42
N LEU A 26 10.34 -8.05 -5.98
CA LEU A 26 9.56 -8.05 -7.22
C LEU A 26 10.37 -8.61 -8.39
N LYS A 27 11.63 -8.20 -8.54
CA LYS A 27 12.50 -8.72 -9.60
C LYS A 27 12.79 -10.21 -9.41
N ALA A 28 13.04 -10.64 -8.18
CA ALA A 28 13.34 -12.04 -7.87
C ALA A 28 12.14 -12.96 -8.12
N THR A 29 10.93 -12.50 -7.81
CA THR A 29 9.72 -13.34 -7.83
C THR A 29 8.83 -13.15 -9.06
N SER A 30 9.09 -12.15 -9.91
CA SER A 30 8.36 -11.93 -11.18
C SER A 30 9.25 -11.83 -12.42
N GLY A 31 10.57 -11.63 -12.25
CA GLY A 31 11.46 -11.31 -13.36
C GLY A 31 11.29 -9.90 -13.93
N SER A 32 10.38 -9.08 -13.39
CA SER A 32 10.07 -7.71 -13.83
C SER A 32 10.16 -6.69 -12.69
N LEU A 33 10.14 -5.39 -13.04
CA LEU A 33 9.95 -4.27 -12.11
C LEU A 33 8.67 -3.47 -12.45
N GLU A 34 7.83 -4.01 -13.33
CA GLU A 34 6.58 -3.38 -13.73
C GLU A 34 5.66 -3.16 -12.52
N GLY A 35 5.07 -1.97 -12.45
CA GLY A 35 4.20 -1.55 -11.35
C GLY A 35 4.93 -1.24 -10.03
N LEU A 36 6.26 -1.28 -9.98
CA LEU A 36 7.04 -0.95 -8.77
C LEU A 36 6.70 0.44 -8.22
N ASP A 37 6.44 1.41 -9.09
CA ASP A 37 6.05 2.79 -8.76
C ASP A 37 4.71 2.91 -8.01
N LEU A 38 3.90 1.84 -8.01
CA LEU A 38 2.62 1.75 -7.30
C LEU A 38 2.68 0.83 -6.08
N LYS A 39 3.81 0.16 -5.81
CA LYS A 39 3.91 -0.90 -4.78
C LYS A 39 3.91 -0.40 -3.33
N LEU A 40 4.17 0.89 -3.11
CA LEU A 40 4.03 1.53 -1.80
C LEU A 40 3.12 2.75 -1.93
N HIS A 41 2.02 2.73 -1.20
CA HIS A 41 1.01 3.78 -1.16
C HIS A 41 1.13 4.58 0.14
N ASP A 42 1.11 5.90 0.03
CA ASP A 42 1.16 6.79 1.19
C ASP A 42 -0.23 6.95 1.84
N PHE A 43 -0.36 6.37 3.05
CA PHE A 43 -1.52 6.49 3.94
C PHE A 43 -1.27 7.46 5.12
N GLY A 44 -0.21 8.28 5.04
CA GLY A 44 0.34 9.00 6.18
C GLY A 44 -0.36 10.30 6.55
N TYR A 45 -1.28 10.81 5.73
CA TYR A 45 -1.89 12.13 5.93
C TYR A 45 -2.43 12.34 7.36
N ARG A 46 -3.21 11.40 7.90
CA ARG A 46 -3.77 11.50 9.26
C ARG A 46 -2.73 11.33 10.38
N GLY A 47 -1.59 10.74 10.07
CA GLY A 47 -0.55 10.36 11.03
C GLY A 47 0.53 11.41 11.23
N VAL A 48 0.57 12.46 10.42
CA VAL A 48 1.56 13.54 10.55
C VAL A 48 1.14 14.64 11.52
N SER A 49 2.11 15.42 11.98
CA SER A 49 1.90 16.47 12.99
C SER A 49 1.24 17.76 12.49
N SER A 50 1.18 17.99 11.16
CA SER A 50 0.57 19.20 10.60
C SER A 50 0.24 19.04 9.11
N GLN A 51 -0.56 19.98 8.59
CA GLN A 51 -0.85 20.10 7.15
C GLN A 51 0.40 20.39 6.31
N GLU A 52 1.32 21.21 6.83
CA GLU A 52 2.59 21.49 6.14
C GLU A 52 3.49 20.24 6.11
N SER A 53 3.53 19.49 7.21
CA SER A 53 4.23 18.19 7.26
C SER A 53 3.63 17.19 6.29
N ALA A 54 2.30 17.13 6.15
CA ALA A 54 1.63 16.29 5.17
C ALA A 54 2.06 16.64 3.75
N ALA A 55 2.11 17.94 3.43
CA ALA A 55 2.52 18.43 2.12
C ALA A 55 3.99 18.09 1.82
N LEU A 56 4.90 18.40 2.74
CA LEU A 56 6.34 18.13 2.59
C LEU A 56 6.64 16.63 2.49
N GLY A 57 6.03 15.84 3.37
CA GLY A 57 6.22 14.40 3.46
C GLY A 57 5.64 13.68 2.24
N GLY A 58 4.39 13.99 1.88
CA GLY A 58 3.74 13.44 0.70
C GLY A 58 4.51 13.78 -0.58
N ALA A 59 4.93 15.04 -0.78
CA ALA A 59 5.73 15.41 -1.94
C ALA A 59 7.11 14.70 -1.97
N ALA A 60 7.73 14.48 -0.81
CA ALA A 60 8.99 13.75 -0.71
C ALA A 60 8.85 12.25 -1.05
N HIS A 61 7.75 11.61 -0.65
CA HIS A 61 7.44 10.23 -1.03
C HIS A 61 7.26 10.10 -2.55
N LEU A 62 6.60 11.08 -3.17
CA LEU A 62 6.31 11.10 -4.61
C LEU A 62 7.56 11.20 -5.52
N VAL A 63 8.75 11.42 -4.95
CA VAL A 63 10.02 11.27 -5.66
C VAL A 63 10.26 9.81 -6.08
N ASN A 64 9.77 8.85 -5.29
CA ASN A 64 10.03 7.43 -5.48
C ASN A 64 8.82 6.64 -6.00
N PHE A 65 7.61 7.01 -5.62
CA PHE A 65 6.37 6.33 -6.00
C PHE A 65 5.35 7.32 -6.53
N CYS A 66 4.29 6.83 -7.17
CA CYS A 66 3.21 7.67 -7.70
C CYS A 66 1.85 7.32 -7.07
N SER A 67 1.84 6.76 -5.85
CA SER A 67 0.64 6.28 -5.17
C SER A 67 0.46 6.96 -3.80
N THR A 68 -0.61 7.74 -3.61
CA THR A 68 -0.82 8.52 -2.38
C THR A 68 -2.27 8.91 -2.13
N ASP A 69 -2.68 8.86 -0.86
CA ASP A 69 -3.92 9.49 -0.35
C ASP A 69 -3.63 10.82 0.36
N THR A 70 -2.36 11.22 0.47
CA THR A 70 -1.93 12.50 1.04
C THR A 70 -2.00 13.61 -0.02
N VAL A 71 -3.23 14.06 -0.32
CA VAL A 71 -3.52 15.09 -1.34
C VAL A 71 -2.68 16.36 -1.18
N ALA A 72 -2.30 16.72 0.05
CA ALA A 72 -1.45 17.87 0.32
C ALA A 72 -0.09 17.80 -0.42
N GLY A 73 0.48 16.61 -0.60
CA GLY A 73 1.73 16.41 -1.34
C GLY A 73 1.60 16.74 -2.83
N LEU A 74 0.47 16.41 -3.45
CA LEU A 74 0.17 16.73 -4.85
C LEU A 74 0.13 18.24 -5.08
N LEU A 75 -0.55 18.97 -4.17
CA LEU A 75 -0.64 20.43 -4.26
C LEU A 75 0.74 21.10 -4.11
N MET A 76 1.59 20.55 -3.24
CA MET A 76 2.97 21.03 -3.10
C MET A 76 3.80 20.77 -4.35
N ALA A 77 3.76 19.56 -4.91
CA ALA A 77 4.46 19.21 -6.15
C ALA A 77 4.01 20.10 -7.33
N GLN A 78 2.71 20.34 -7.46
CA GLN A 78 2.17 21.23 -8.49
C GLN A 78 2.67 22.66 -8.33
N ARG A 79 2.62 23.21 -7.11
CA ARG A 79 2.93 24.62 -6.85
C ARG A 79 4.42 24.94 -6.91
N TYR A 80 5.27 24.05 -6.37
CA TYR A 80 6.69 24.35 -6.16
C TYR A 80 7.63 23.62 -7.12
N TYR A 81 7.17 22.55 -7.78
CA TYR A 81 7.98 21.75 -8.70
C TYR A 81 7.41 21.69 -10.13
N SER A 82 6.33 22.43 -10.42
CA SER A 82 5.69 22.46 -11.74
C SER A 82 5.30 21.07 -12.26
N CYS A 83 4.92 20.15 -11.37
CA CYS A 83 4.46 18.81 -11.70
C CYS A 83 2.91 18.76 -11.64
N PRO A 84 2.18 18.77 -12.78
CA PRO A 84 0.72 18.91 -12.77
C PRO A 84 -0.01 17.78 -12.03
N MET A 85 0.53 16.56 -12.09
CA MET A 85 0.02 15.38 -11.39
C MET A 85 1.17 14.45 -11.04
N ALA A 86 1.55 14.42 -9.76
CA ALA A 86 2.70 13.63 -9.28
C ALA A 86 2.31 12.23 -8.77
N GLY A 87 1.03 11.98 -8.49
CA GLY A 87 0.58 10.72 -7.93
C GLY A 87 -0.93 10.50 -8.10
N PHE A 88 -1.34 9.28 -7.82
CA PHE A 88 -2.67 8.74 -8.08
C PHE A 88 -3.17 7.93 -6.87
N SER A 89 -4.48 7.71 -6.83
CA SER A 89 -5.12 6.80 -5.90
C SER A 89 -6.29 6.08 -6.60
N ILE A 90 -6.86 5.10 -5.91
CA ILE A 90 -8.01 4.32 -6.35
C ILE A 90 -9.13 4.47 -5.32
N PRO A 91 -10.41 4.28 -5.71
CA PRO A 91 -11.47 4.16 -4.74
C PRO A 91 -11.15 3.08 -3.69
N ALA A 92 -11.34 3.43 -2.41
CA ALA A 92 -11.07 2.53 -1.30
C ALA A 92 -12.15 2.67 -0.21
N ALA A 93 -12.58 1.54 0.36
CA ALA A 93 -13.43 1.53 1.54
C ALA A 93 -12.61 1.77 2.82
N GLU A 94 -13.24 2.40 3.80
CA GLU A 94 -12.78 2.42 5.20
C GLU A 94 -13.83 1.77 6.10
N HIS A 95 -13.47 1.42 7.35
CA HIS A 95 -14.36 0.70 8.25
C HIS A 95 -15.74 1.36 8.38
N SER A 96 -15.82 2.69 8.45
CA SER A 96 -17.10 3.41 8.56
C SER A 96 -18.09 3.06 7.42
N THR A 97 -17.57 2.93 6.18
CA THR A 97 -18.36 2.61 4.99
C THR A 97 -18.87 1.16 4.97
N ILE A 98 -18.22 0.27 5.74
CA ILE A 98 -18.63 -1.13 5.88
C ILE A 98 -19.53 -1.31 7.11
N ILE A 99 -19.09 -0.87 8.28
CA ILE A 99 -19.80 -1.08 9.55
C ILE A 99 -21.12 -0.31 9.65
N SER A 100 -21.29 0.76 8.88
CA SER A 100 -22.57 1.50 8.80
C SER A 100 -23.73 0.66 8.26
N TRP A 101 -23.45 -0.47 7.59
CA TRP A 101 -24.47 -1.43 7.15
C TRP A 101 -24.89 -2.41 8.26
N GLY A 102 -24.10 -2.50 9.33
CA GLY A 102 -24.24 -3.50 10.39
C GLY A 102 -23.64 -4.86 10.02
N ARG A 103 -23.25 -5.64 11.03
CA ARG A 103 -22.53 -6.91 10.85
C ARG A 103 -23.25 -7.93 9.98
N SER A 104 -24.57 -8.02 10.10
CA SER A 104 -25.37 -8.96 9.30
C SER A 104 -25.46 -8.60 7.82
N ARG A 105 -24.95 -7.43 7.42
CA ARG A 105 -25.02 -6.91 6.04
C ARG A 105 -23.66 -6.53 5.46
N GLU A 106 -22.59 -7.13 5.97
CA GLU A 106 -21.23 -6.91 5.46
C GLU A 106 -21.11 -7.31 3.99
N LYS A 107 -21.74 -8.42 3.59
CA LYS A 107 -21.83 -8.87 2.21
C LYS A 107 -22.47 -7.82 1.30
N GLU A 108 -23.58 -7.22 1.70
CA GLU A 108 -24.25 -6.18 0.92
C GLU A 108 -23.44 -4.88 0.86
N ALA A 109 -22.67 -4.56 1.91
CA ALA A 109 -21.73 -3.44 1.87
C ALA A 109 -20.64 -3.67 0.80
N PHE A 110 -20.05 -4.87 0.78
CA PHE A 110 -19.05 -5.26 -0.22
C PHE A 110 -19.63 -5.26 -1.64
N GLU A 111 -20.81 -5.84 -1.82
CA GLU A 111 -21.52 -5.85 -3.11
C GLU A 111 -21.81 -4.43 -3.60
N ARG A 112 -22.27 -3.55 -2.71
CA ARG A 112 -22.53 -2.14 -3.03
C ARG A 112 -21.28 -1.42 -3.52
N VAL A 113 -20.13 -1.70 -2.93
CA VAL A 113 -18.82 -1.15 -3.34
C VAL A 113 -18.45 -1.66 -4.74
N LEU A 114 -18.61 -2.95 -5.02
CA LEU A 114 -18.39 -3.50 -6.36
C LEU A 114 -19.32 -2.88 -7.42
N ASP A 115 -20.59 -2.63 -7.08
CA ASP A 115 -21.55 -1.97 -7.97
C ASP A 115 -21.16 -0.51 -8.25
N GLN A 116 -20.68 0.21 -7.22
CA GLN A 116 -20.29 1.61 -7.36
C GLN A 116 -19.03 1.79 -8.19
N PHE A 117 -18.08 0.88 -8.03
CA PHE A 117 -16.78 0.90 -8.68
C PHE A 117 -16.65 -0.32 -9.61
N SER A 118 -17.60 -0.42 -10.53
CA SER A 118 -17.67 -1.48 -11.55
C SER A 118 -16.57 -1.33 -12.62
N SER A 119 -16.11 -0.10 -12.86
CA SER A 119 -14.95 0.22 -13.68
C SER A 119 -13.79 0.70 -12.81
N GLY A 120 -12.57 0.25 -13.10
CA GLY A 120 -11.38 0.64 -12.34
C GLY A 120 -11.13 -0.23 -11.10
N PRO A 121 -9.90 -0.25 -10.58
CA PRO A 121 -9.56 -1.00 -9.38
C PRO A 121 -10.24 -0.40 -8.13
N VAL A 122 -10.54 -1.25 -7.15
CA VAL A 122 -11.15 -0.82 -5.88
C VAL A 122 -10.53 -1.58 -4.72
N SER A 123 -10.17 -0.87 -3.64
CA SER A 123 -9.71 -1.50 -2.40
C SER A 123 -10.84 -1.62 -1.39
N VAL A 124 -10.97 -2.79 -0.74
CA VAL A 124 -12.01 -3.00 0.28
C VAL A 124 -11.40 -3.54 1.55
N VAL A 125 -11.49 -2.75 2.63
CA VAL A 125 -11.14 -3.20 3.97
C VAL A 125 -12.07 -4.34 4.38
N SER A 126 -11.47 -5.49 4.68
CA SER A 126 -12.20 -6.75 4.82
C SER A 126 -12.10 -7.37 6.21
N ASP A 127 -11.58 -6.64 7.19
CA ASP A 127 -11.39 -7.10 8.56
C ASP A 127 -12.29 -6.39 9.58
N SER A 128 -13.41 -5.80 9.11
CA SER A 128 -14.35 -5.08 9.98
C SER A 128 -14.90 -5.97 11.11
N TYR A 129 -15.01 -7.28 10.86
CA TYR A 129 -15.39 -8.26 11.87
C TYR A 129 -14.48 -9.49 11.90
N ASP A 130 -14.14 -10.06 10.74
CA ASP A 130 -13.25 -11.23 10.62
C ASP A 130 -12.72 -11.33 9.17
N ILE A 131 -11.42 -11.09 8.98
CA ILE A 131 -10.78 -11.10 7.67
C ILE A 131 -10.79 -12.47 6.98
N PHE A 132 -10.66 -13.54 7.75
CA PHE A 132 -10.62 -14.89 7.19
C PHE A 132 -12.01 -15.33 6.76
N HIS A 133 -13.03 -14.99 7.55
CA HIS A 133 -14.42 -15.20 7.17
C HIS A 133 -14.78 -14.39 5.91
N ALA A 134 -14.43 -13.10 5.86
CA ALA A 134 -14.67 -12.24 4.71
C ALA A 134 -14.03 -12.80 3.43
N CYS A 135 -12.76 -13.21 3.49
CA CYS A 135 -12.07 -13.80 2.35
C CYS A 135 -12.66 -15.16 1.92
N LYS A 136 -12.98 -16.03 2.88
CA LYS A 136 -13.42 -17.41 2.59
C LYS A 136 -14.87 -17.50 2.15
N HIS A 137 -15.75 -16.83 2.87
CA HIS A 137 -17.21 -16.99 2.75
C HIS A 137 -17.86 -15.84 2.00
N ILE A 138 -17.41 -14.60 2.18
CA ILE A 138 -18.04 -13.47 1.46
C ILE A 138 -17.42 -13.35 0.06
N TRP A 139 -16.14 -12.98 -0.02
CA TRP A 139 -15.45 -12.85 -1.30
C TRP A 139 -15.33 -14.18 -2.03
N GLY A 140 -14.90 -15.22 -1.32
CA GLY A 140 -14.65 -16.53 -1.88
C GLY A 140 -15.88 -17.40 -2.11
N ASP A 141 -17.08 -17.03 -1.65
CA ASP A 141 -18.32 -17.80 -1.85
C ASP A 141 -19.43 -16.90 -2.40
N GLU A 142 -20.05 -16.08 -1.54
CA GLU A 142 -21.27 -15.34 -1.84
C GLU A 142 -21.10 -14.29 -2.95
N LEU A 143 -19.90 -13.71 -3.07
CA LEU A 143 -19.54 -12.71 -4.07
C LEU A 143 -18.51 -13.22 -5.08
N LYS A 144 -18.21 -14.53 -5.09
CA LYS A 144 -17.13 -15.08 -5.92
C LYS A 144 -17.32 -14.78 -7.41
N GLU A 145 -18.53 -14.98 -7.93
CA GLU A 145 -18.85 -14.70 -9.33
C GLU A 145 -18.63 -13.22 -9.67
N ARG A 146 -19.12 -12.32 -8.81
CA ARG A 146 -18.93 -10.86 -8.95
C ARG A 146 -17.46 -10.44 -8.96
N VAL A 147 -16.60 -11.14 -8.20
CA VAL A 147 -15.14 -10.89 -8.21
C VAL A 147 -14.52 -11.41 -9.52
N MET A 148 -14.94 -12.59 -9.99
CA MET A 148 -14.43 -13.21 -11.22
C MET A 148 -14.84 -12.48 -12.50
N GLU A 149 -15.95 -11.71 -12.46
CA GLU A 149 -16.37 -10.83 -13.55
C GLU A 149 -15.43 -9.62 -13.78
N ARG A 150 -14.56 -9.32 -12.80
CA ARG A 150 -13.61 -8.21 -12.88
C ARG A 150 -12.41 -8.59 -13.75
N SER A 151 -11.61 -7.59 -14.12
CA SER A 151 -10.41 -7.76 -14.95
C SER A 151 -9.18 -7.15 -14.26
N GLN A 152 -8.03 -7.20 -14.92
CA GLN A 152 -6.82 -6.52 -14.45
C GLN A 152 -7.04 -5.01 -14.25
N ASP A 153 -7.79 -4.37 -15.15
CA ASP A 153 -8.08 -2.93 -15.10
C ASP A 153 -9.18 -2.58 -14.09
N SER A 154 -9.89 -3.58 -13.58
CA SER A 154 -10.89 -3.43 -12.53
C SER A 154 -10.59 -4.27 -11.31
N CYS A 155 -9.33 -4.57 -11.01
CA CYS A 155 -8.96 -5.48 -9.93
C CYS A 155 -9.61 -5.14 -8.57
N LEU A 156 -10.13 -6.15 -7.86
CA LEU A 156 -10.47 -6.04 -6.43
C LEU A 156 -9.18 -6.18 -5.61
N VAL A 157 -8.93 -5.21 -4.74
CA VAL A 157 -7.79 -5.21 -3.82
C VAL A 157 -8.28 -5.41 -2.38
N ILE A 158 -8.21 -6.64 -1.89
CA ILE A 158 -8.61 -6.97 -0.51
C ILE A 158 -7.62 -6.33 0.47
N ARG A 159 -8.11 -5.67 1.52
CA ARG A 159 -7.28 -4.99 2.52
C ARG A 159 -7.52 -5.56 3.93
N PRO A 160 -6.62 -6.42 4.44
CA PRO A 160 -6.45 -6.61 5.89
C PRO A 160 -5.89 -5.33 6.55
N ASP A 161 -6.33 -5.04 7.78
CA ASP A 161 -5.98 -3.81 8.51
C ASP A 161 -5.78 -4.04 10.04
N SER A 162 -5.57 -5.30 10.43
CA SER A 162 -5.33 -5.73 11.81
C SER A 162 -4.67 -7.11 11.86
N GLY A 163 -4.10 -7.46 13.02
CA GLY A 163 -3.40 -8.72 13.26
C GLY A 163 -1.88 -8.62 13.06
N ASP A 164 -1.18 -9.76 13.05
CA ASP A 164 0.22 -9.79 12.64
C ASP A 164 0.29 -9.60 11.11
N PRO A 165 1.00 -8.58 10.58
CA PRO A 165 0.98 -8.28 9.15
C PRO A 165 1.44 -9.42 8.25
N ALA A 166 2.40 -10.23 8.72
CA ALA A 166 2.95 -11.31 7.93
C ALA A 166 2.08 -12.56 8.00
N GLU A 167 1.71 -13.00 9.19
CA GLU A 167 0.87 -14.19 9.37
C GLU A 167 -0.51 -13.99 8.73
N THR A 168 -1.12 -12.82 8.95
CA THR A 168 -2.44 -12.49 8.37
C THR A 168 -2.39 -12.53 6.85
N LEU A 169 -1.34 -11.96 6.24
CA LEU A 169 -1.23 -11.93 4.79
C LEU A 169 -1.03 -13.33 4.20
N ILE A 170 -0.22 -14.18 4.84
CA ILE A 170 0.02 -15.56 4.42
C ILE A 170 -1.27 -16.39 4.51
N GLU A 171 -2.03 -16.23 5.59
CA GLU A 171 -3.30 -16.95 5.75
C GLU A 171 -4.36 -16.44 4.74
N VAL A 172 -4.46 -15.14 4.53
CA VAL A 172 -5.35 -14.55 3.52
C VAL A 172 -5.00 -15.06 2.12
N ILE A 173 -3.73 -15.01 1.69
CA ILE A 173 -3.36 -15.42 0.33
C ILE A 173 -3.61 -16.92 0.09
N LYS A 174 -3.44 -17.77 1.12
CA LYS A 174 -3.81 -19.19 1.08
C LYS A 174 -5.31 -19.41 0.92
N ILE A 175 -6.13 -18.66 1.65
CA ILE A 175 -7.60 -18.70 1.49
C ILE A 175 -7.98 -18.28 0.06
N LEU A 176 -7.38 -17.21 -0.46
CA LEU A 176 -7.67 -16.76 -1.82
C LEU A 176 -7.20 -17.78 -2.87
N GLU A 177 -6.08 -18.47 -2.65
CA GLU A 177 -5.65 -19.61 -3.47
C GLU A 177 -6.71 -20.73 -3.50
N GLU A 178 -7.21 -21.14 -2.33
CA GLU A 178 -8.22 -22.19 -2.20
C GLU A 178 -9.50 -21.82 -2.95
N ARG A 179 -9.91 -20.54 -2.88
CA ARG A 179 -11.20 -20.08 -3.42
C ARG A 179 -11.13 -19.66 -4.89
N PHE A 180 -10.04 -19.07 -5.35
CA PHE A 180 -9.91 -18.50 -6.70
C PHE A 180 -8.88 -19.20 -7.58
N GLY A 181 -8.03 -20.05 -7.00
CA GLY A 181 -6.88 -20.64 -7.67
C GLY A 181 -5.73 -19.66 -7.84
N CYS A 182 -4.66 -20.13 -8.48
CA CYS A 182 -3.51 -19.32 -8.86
C CYS A 182 -2.88 -19.88 -10.15
N SER A 183 -1.98 -19.11 -10.75
CA SER A 183 -1.11 -19.55 -11.84
C SER A 183 0.36 -19.36 -11.43
N LEU A 184 1.25 -20.15 -12.03
CA LEU A 184 2.68 -19.89 -11.92
C LEU A 184 3.11 -18.88 -12.99
N ASN A 185 3.88 -17.87 -12.61
CA ASN A 185 4.50 -16.95 -13.56
C ASN A 185 5.75 -17.58 -14.24
N SER A 186 6.41 -16.80 -15.09
CA SER A 186 7.57 -17.25 -15.88
C SER A 186 8.80 -17.64 -15.05
N VAL A 187 8.85 -17.27 -13.77
CA VAL A 187 9.93 -17.59 -12.83
C VAL A 187 9.51 -18.58 -11.75
N GLY A 188 8.32 -19.20 -11.88
CA GLY A 188 7.87 -20.31 -11.05
C GLY A 188 7.21 -19.92 -9.73
N PHE A 189 6.81 -18.66 -9.55
CA PHE A 189 6.09 -18.19 -8.37
C PHE A 189 4.58 -18.09 -8.62
N LYS A 190 3.79 -18.34 -7.56
CA LYS A 190 2.33 -18.27 -7.58
C LYS A 190 1.84 -16.82 -7.69
N VAL A 191 0.88 -16.61 -8.58
CA VAL A 191 0.20 -15.32 -8.82
C VAL A 191 -1.31 -15.56 -8.82
N LEU A 192 -2.03 -14.77 -8.03
CA LEU A 192 -3.48 -14.72 -8.01
C LEU A 192 -4.03 -14.25 -9.37
N PRO A 193 -5.26 -14.63 -9.73
CA PRO A 193 -5.92 -14.13 -10.94
C PRO A 193 -5.84 -12.60 -11.05
N SER A 194 -5.69 -12.08 -12.26
CA SER A 194 -5.39 -10.64 -12.48
C SER A 194 -6.43 -9.68 -11.90
N TYR A 195 -7.66 -10.15 -11.69
CA TYR A 195 -8.76 -9.40 -11.09
C TYR A 195 -8.74 -9.34 -9.55
N LEU A 196 -7.75 -9.96 -8.88
CA LEU A 196 -7.67 -10.03 -7.42
C LEU A 196 -6.25 -9.77 -6.89
N ARG A 197 -6.11 -8.83 -5.99
CA ARG A 197 -4.84 -8.49 -5.31
C ARG A 197 -5.08 -8.20 -3.83
N ILE A 198 -4.00 -8.06 -3.07
CA ILE A 198 -4.04 -7.71 -1.65
C ILE A 198 -3.27 -6.40 -1.44
N ILE A 199 -3.74 -5.55 -0.52
CA ILE A 199 -2.95 -4.44 0.02
C ILE A 199 -2.85 -4.56 1.54
N GLN A 200 -1.63 -4.65 2.07
CA GLN A 200 -1.39 -4.63 3.52
C GLN A 200 -1.12 -3.18 3.94
N GLY A 201 -2.01 -2.60 4.73
CA GLY A 201 -1.91 -1.20 5.20
C GLY A 201 -1.50 -1.04 6.66
N ASP A 202 -1.74 -2.07 7.49
CA ASP A 202 -1.44 -2.04 8.92
C ASP A 202 -0.03 -2.57 9.22
N GLY A 203 0.63 -1.95 10.21
CA GLY A 203 1.93 -2.40 10.71
C GLY A 203 3.11 -2.29 9.73
N ILE A 204 3.01 -1.46 8.68
CA ILE A 204 4.05 -1.36 7.64
C ILE A 204 5.21 -0.45 8.05
N ASP A 205 6.43 -1.00 8.02
CA ASP A 205 7.72 -0.31 8.07
C ASP A 205 8.78 -1.07 7.24
N LEU A 206 10.04 -0.61 7.23
CA LEU A 206 11.10 -1.25 6.43
C LEU A 206 11.38 -2.70 6.86
N VAL A 207 11.22 -3.01 8.15
CA VAL A 207 11.46 -4.35 8.69
C VAL A 207 10.31 -5.26 8.31
N SER A 208 9.07 -4.82 8.55
CA SER A 208 7.90 -5.66 8.27
C SER A 208 7.71 -5.92 6.77
N VAL A 209 8.03 -4.97 5.87
CA VAL A 209 7.96 -5.22 4.42
C VAL A 209 8.98 -6.28 3.98
N GLU A 210 10.22 -6.25 4.47
CA GLU A 210 11.21 -7.29 4.16
C GLU A 210 10.77 -8.65 4.71
N GLU A 211 10.23 -8.70 5.94
CA GLU A 211 9.74 -9.93 6.56
C GLU A 211 8.58 -10.53 5.75
N ILE A 212 7.56 -9.73 5.43
CA ILE A 212 6.39 -10.15 4.66
C ILE A 212 6.81 -10.72 3.30
N LEU A 213 7.65 -9.99 2.56
CA LEU A 213 8.08 -10.40 1.23
C LEU A 213 8.96 -11.66 1.26
N THR A 214 9.78 -11.81 2.30
CA THR A 214 10.59 -13.02 2.51
C THR A 214 9.69 -14.22 2.77
N LYS A 215 8.72 -14.11 3.68
CA LYS A 215 7.75 -15.19 3.97
C LYS A 215 6.93 -15.57 2.73
N LEU A 216 6.46 -14.58 1.96
CA LEU A 216 5.78 -14.84 0.69
C LEU A 216 6.68 -15.63 -0.27
N SER A 217 7.92 -15.19 -0.45
CA SER A 217 8.87 -15.86 -1.33
C SER A 217 9.19 -17.28 -0.87
N ASP A 218 9.36 -17.51 0.44
CA ASP A 218 9.64 -18.83 1.03
C ASP A 218 8.48 -19.81 0.79
N GLU A 219 7.25 -19.30 0.72
CA GLU A 219 6.05 -20.08 0.38
C GLU A 219 5.74 -20.11 -1.13
N GLY A 220 6.63 -19.58 -1.97
CA GLY A 220 6.51 -19.59 -3.43
C GLY A 220 5.51 -18.58 -3.99
N TRP A 221 5.16 -17.53 -3.26
CA TRP A 221 4.29 -16.44 -3.70
C TRP A 221 5.06 -15.29 -4.34
N SER A 222 4.54 -14.78 -5.46
CA SER A 222 5.10 -13.60 -6.11
C SER A 222 4.74 -12.31 -5.36
N ALA A 223 5.68 -11.37 -5.31
CA ALA A 223 5.43 -10.01 -4.84
C ALA A 223 4.45 -9.23 -5.75
N GLU A 224 4.11 -9.76 -6.94
CA GLU A 224 3.05 -9.23 -7.80
C GLU A 224 1.69 -9.17 -7.10
N ASN A 225 1.43 -10.09 -6.16
CA ASN A 225 0.14 -10.25 -5.50
C ASN A 225 -0.20 -9.12 -4.52
N VAL A 226 0.81 -8.40 -4.03
CA VAL A 226 0.68 -7.56 -2.84
C VAL A 226 1.13 -6.13 -3.12
N PHE A 227 0.36 -5.17 -2.62
CA PHE A 227 0.73 -3.77 -2.48
C PHE A 227 0.87 -3.44 -0.99
N PHE A 228 1.57 -2.37 -0.66
CA PHE A 228 1.73 -1.93 0.72
C PHE A 228 1.20 -0.51 0.89
N GLY A 229 0.44 -0.28 1.96
CA GLY A 229 0.09 1.06 2.43
C GLY A 229 0.93 1.39 3.66
N CYS A 230 1.52 2.58 3.71
CA CYS A 230 2.34 2.98 4.86
C CYS A 230 1.97 4.38 5.35
N GLY A 231 1.63 4.47 6.63
CA GLY A 231 1.22 5.71 7.27
C GLY A 231 2.34 6.36 8.07
N SER A 232 2.22 6.32 9.41
CA SER A 232 3.14 7.01 10.32
C SER A 232 4.60 6.56 10.20
N SER A 233 4.89 5.30 9.86
CA SER A 233 6.27 4.84 9.66
C SER A 233 6.95 5.50 8.45
N LEU A 234 6.17 5.91 7.44
CA LEU A 234 6.66 6.62 6.27
C LEU A 234 6.85 8.11 6.55
N LEU A 235 5.88 8.76 7.20
CA LEU A 235 5.84 10.22 7.28
C LEU A 235 6.08 10.83 8.69
N GLN A 236 6.06 10.05 9.77
CA GLN A 236 6.05 10.62 11.14
C GLN A 236 7.08 9.99 12.10
N LYS A 237 7.33 8.68 12.04
CA LYS A 237 8.26 7.96 12.94
C LYS A 237 9.73 8.13 12.50
N LEU A 238 10.13 9.38 12.32
CA LEU A 238 11.46 9.78 11.85
C LEU A 238 11.87 11.08 12.54
N ASN A 239 13.18 11.27 12.70
CA ASN A 239 13.73 12.46 13.34
C ASN A 239 14.99 12.93 12.60
N ARG A 240 15.47 14.13 12.95
CA ARG A 240 16.65 14.74 12.32
C ARG A 240 17.89 13.84 12.40
N ASP A 241 18.02 13.08 13.48
CA ASP A 241 19.16 12.21 13.74
C ASP A 241 19.13 10.90 12.96
N THR A 242 17.99 10.50 12.39
CA THR A 242 17.86 9.34 11.49
C THR A 242 18.92 9.34 10.39
N LEU A 243 19.24 10.51 9.82
CA LEU A 243 20.33 10.68 8.85
C LEU A 243 21.43 11.63 9.35
N SER A 244 21.44 11.95 10.66
CA SER A 244 22.38 12.89 11.26
C SER A 244 22.46 14.26 10.55
N CYS A 245 21.33 14.76 10.01
CA CYS A 245 21.30 16.02 9.25
C CYS A 245 21.71 17.21 10.14
N ALA A 246 22.73 17.97 9.74
CA ALA A 246 23.27 19.06 10.55
C ALA A 246 23.67 20.27 9.70
N PHE A 247 23.59 21.45 10.30
CA PHE A 247 24.13 22.70 9.76
C PHE A 247 25.20 23.22 10.72
N LYS A 248 26.38 23.61 10.20
CA LYS A 248 27.55 24.04 10.98
C LYS A 248 28.30 25.15 10.23
N CYS A 249 28.83 26.12 10.96
CA CYS A 249 29.78 27.10 10.42
C CYS A 249 31.10 26.38 10.12
N SER A 250 31.62 26.55 8.92
CA SER A 250 32.90 25.96 8.51
C SER A 250 34.02 26.98 8.32
N TYR A 251 33.71 28.28 8.42
CA TYR A 251 34.65 29.36 8.14
C TYR A 251 34.20 30.67 8.78
N VAL A 252 35.15 31.39 9.38
CA VAL A 252 35.00 32.76 9.86
C VAL A 252 36.28 33.49 9.46
N GLU A 253 36.14 34.61 8.75
CA GLU A 253 37.24 35.53 8.45
C GLU A 253 37.09 36.77 9.34
N THR A 254 38.24 37.29 9.80
CA THR A 254 38.33 38.47 10.66
C THR A 254 39.14 39.56 9.98
#